data_AF-M6HRH0-F1
#
_entry.id   AF-M6HRH0-F1
#
_cell.length_a   1.000
_cell.length_b   1.000
_cell.length_c   1.000
_cell.angle_alpha   90.00
_cell.angle_beta   90.00
_cell.angle_gamma   90.00
#
_symmetry.space_group_name_H-M   'P 1'
#
loop_
_entity.id
_entity.type
_entity.pdbx_description
1 polymer ?
#
loop_
_entity_poly.entity_id
_entity_poly.type
_entity_poly.pdbx_seq_one_letter_code
_entity_poly.pdbx_strand_id
1 'polypeptide(L)'
;MINDIIKFDPKIFYDKLIWIFIFFVSTPIFAFPIDLTKDWKIISGKNLNASIKDVSWKELKSLPIPEDSISFSEGIYTLTLLKTFEVSANDFQKLALDGLSIHFPLLTNVYEVYFNGEKIGSGGIVLNGKIIKDGFKRHVILPIPENKVQIGKNEIRLILSSNAGEELNVYASFDSAPLVIDLQSKNVLILSERSRWMLAFLYLFVGFYHFLLYFKRPQEKYNLFFGLFSTFFPFISILEVTRSMNSI
;
A
#
# COMPACT_ATOMS: atom_id res chain seq x y z
N MET A 1 36.75 -45.99 35.83
CA MET A 1 36.24 -45.23 36.99
C MET A 1 36.77 -43.81 36.88
N ILE A 2 36.02 -42.91 36.23
CA ILE A 2 36.08 -41.45 36.39
C ILE A 2 34.67 -40.99 35.98
N ASN A 3 33.86 -40.62 36.97
CA ASN A 3 32.59 -39.91 36.79
C ASN A 3 32.93 -38.43 36.97
N ASP A 4 33.17 -37.70 35.88
CA ASP A 4 33.23 -36.25 35.94
C ASP A 4 31.82 -35.68 35.90
N ILE A 5 31.32 -35.35 37.10
CA ILE A 5 30.06 -34.64 37.29
C ILE A 5 30.30 -33.19 36.86
N ILE A 6 29.81 -32.84 35.67
CA ILE A 6 29.72 -31.46 35.21
C ILE A 6 28.76 -30.72 36.16
N LYS A 7 29.30 -29.87 37.03
CA LYS A 7 28.51 -28.96 37.88
C LYS A 7 27.85 -27.91 36.98
N PHE A 8 26.54 -28.00 36.86
CA PHE A 8 25.72 -26.98 36.22
C PHE A 8 25.63 -25.75 37.14
N ASP A 9 26.19 -24.63 36.71
CA ASP A 9 26.07 -23.34 37.41
C ASP A 9 24.89 -22.55 36.83
N PRO A 10 23.74 -22.50 37.53
CA PRO A 10 22.51 -21.91 37.01
C PRO A 10 22.62 -20.40 36.79
N LYS A 11 23.57 -19.71 37.42
CA LYS A 11 23.71 -18.25 37.34
C LYS A 11 24.28 -17.80 35.99
N ILE A 12 25.28 -18.52 35.49
CA ILE A 12 25.91 -18.27 34.18
C ILE A 12 24.94 -18.58 33.03
N PHE A 13 24.05 -19.56 33.22
CA PHE A 13 23.03 -19.93 32.24
C PHE A 13 21.94 -18.84 32.11
N TYR A 14 21.50 -18.27 33.23
CA TYR A 14 20.51 -17.19 33.25
C TYR A 14 21.06 -15.88 32.65
N ASP A 15 22.29 -15.47 33.00
CA ASP A 15 22.88 -14.23 32.46
C ASP A 15 23.09 -14.32 30.94
N LYS A 16 23.48 -15.48 30.40
CA LYS A 16 23.60 -15.68 28.94
C LYS A 16 22.25 -15.68 28.22
N LEU A 17 21.19 -16.20 28.84
CA LEU A 17 19.83 -16.16 28.28
C LEU A 17 19.26 -14.74 28.22
N ILE A 18 19.53 -13.91 29.22
CA ILE A 18 19.10 -12.51 29.25
C ILE A 18 19.77 -11.70 28.14
N TRP A 19 21.06 -11.93 27.87
CA TRP A 19 21.77 -11.28 26.76
C TRP A 19 21.26 -11.70 25.37
N ILE A 20 20.86 -12.97 25.20
CA ILE A 20 20.21 -13.44 23.96
C ILE A 20 18.84 -12.77 23.78
N PHE A 21 18.06 -12.60 24.85
CA PHE A 21 16.76 -11.94 24.79
C PHE A 21 16.88 -10.44 24.48
N ILE A 22 17.91 -9.76 25.00
CA ILE A 22 18.16 -8.32 24.73
C ILE A 22 18.63 -8.08 23.28
N PHE A 23 19.39 -9.01 22.68
CA PHE A 23 19.80 -8.92 21.27
C PHE A 23 18.64 -9.14 20.28
N PHE A 24 17.59 -9.86 20.68
CA PHE A 24 16.39 -10.04 19.85
C PHE A 24 15.37 -8.89 19.93
N VAL A 25 15.52 -7.96 20.88
CA VAL A 25 14.53 -6.90 21.15
C VAL A 25 14.84 -5.58 20.44
N SER A 26 15.99 -5.45 19.76
CA SER A 26 16.49 -4.14 19.32
C SER A 26 16.75 -3.99 17.82
N THR A 27 15.80 -4.39 16.98
CA THR A 27 15.57 -3.70 15.69
C THR A 27 14.09 -3.85 15.29
N PRO A 28 13.30 -2.77 15.15
CA PRO A 28 12.08 -2.86 14.35
C PRO A 28 12.52 -3.05 12.89
N ILE A 29 12.59 -4.31 12.45
CA ILE A 29 12.78 -4.67 11.05
C ILE A 29 11.41 -4.48 10.40
N PHE A 30 11.15 -3.29 9.85
CA PHE A 30 9.98 -3.08 9.02
C PHE A 30 10.16 -3.87 7.72
N ALA A 31 9.56 -5.05 7.65
CA ALA A 31 9.39 -5.78 6.41
C ALA A 31 8.24 -5.17 5.60
N PHE A 32 8.31 -5.23 4.27
CA PHE A 32 7.17 -4.88 3.42
C PHE A 32 5.95 -5.75 3.76
N PRO A 33 4.72 -5.20 3.77
CA PRO A 33 4.36 -3.82 3.42
C PRO A 33 4.63 -2.80 4.54
N ILE A 34 4.99 -1.57 4.14
CA ILE A 34 5.12 -0.43 5.06
C ILE A 34 3.79 0.30 5.10
N ASP A 35 3.14 0.30 6.27
CA ASP A 35 1.88 1.01 6.52
C ASP A 35 2.09 2.54 6.50
N LEU A 36 1.35 3.21 5.62
CA LEU A 36 1.37 4.66 5.46
C LEU A 36 0.06 5.31 5.91
N THR A 37 -0.75 4.66 6.74
CA THR A 37 -2.03 5.21 7.20
C THR A 37 -1.92 6.19 8.38
N LYS A 38 -0.79 6.21 9.08
CA LYS A 38 -0.59 6.93 10.36
C LYS A 38 0.69 7.77 10.40
N ASP A 39 0.80 8.60 11.43
CA ASP A 39 1.96 9.45 11.79
C ASP A 39 2.52 10.27 10.62
N TRP A 40 1.62 10.97 9.94
CA TRP A 40 2.00 11.98 8.95
C TRP A 40 2.30 13.30 9.63
N LYS A 41 3.14 14.11 8.99
CA LYS A 41 3.35 15.51 9.34
C LYS A 41 2.72 16.35 8.25
N ILE A 42 1.97 17.40 8.63
CA ILE A 42 1.28 18.26 7.66
C ILE A 42 1.68 19.73 7.84
N ILE A 43 1.71 20.46 6.73
CA ILE A 43 1.89 21.90 6.71
C ILE A 43 1.24 22.54 5.49
N SER A 44 0.64 23.73 5.67
CA SER A 44 0.12 24.56 4.59
C SER A 44 1.21 25.03 3.62
N GLY A 45 0.88 25.08 2.33
CA GLY A 45 1.75 25.49 1.24
C GLY A 45 2.54 24.34 0.61
N LYS A 46 3.22 24.64 -0.50
CA LYS A 46 4.06 23.69 -1.25
C LYS A 46 5.49 23.72 -0.69
N ASN A 47 5.79 22.82 0.24
CA ASN A 47 7.02 22.83 1.03
C ASN A 47 7.93 21.65 0.66
N LEU A 48 8.63 21.74 -0.47
CA LEU A 48 9.50 20.66 -0.98
C LEU A 48 10.85 20.56 -0.27
N ASN A 49 11.42 21.70 0.15
CA ASN A 49 12.76 21.76 0.75
C ASN A 49 12.73 21.97 2.27
N ALA A 50 11.53 22.03 2.87
CA ALA A 50 11.37 22.22 4.30
C ALA A 50 11.99 21.03 5.05
N SER A 51 12.98 21.31 5.90
CA SER A 51 13.52 20.33 6.84
C SER A 51 12.47 19.94 7.88
N ILE A 52 12.56 18.71 8.39
CA ILE A 52 11.70 18.21 9.47
C ILE A 52 11.88 19.06 10.75
N LYS A 53 13.05 19.67 10.94
CA LYS A 53 13.40 20.44 12.15
C LYS A 53 13.13 21.94 12.05
N ASP A 54 13.11 22.48 10.84
CA ASP A 54 13.13 23.94 10.63
C ASP A 54 11.72 24.56 10.49
N VAL A 55 10.69 23.72 10.53
CA VAL A 55 9.33 24.09 10.15
C VAL A 55 8.33 23.56 11.18
N SER A 56 7.31 24.36 11.48
CA SER A 56 6.23 24.04 12.45
C SER A 56 5.25 23.02 11.86
N TRP A 57 5.71 21.79 11.66
CA TRP A 57 4.89 20.67 11.23
C TRP A 57 3.81 20.35 12.27
N LYS A 58 2.57 20.20 11.83
CA LYS A 58 1.49 19.64 12.67
C LYS A 58 1.51 18.12 12.52
N GLU A 59 1.49 17.40 13.63
CA GLU A 59 1.39 15.94 13.60
C GLU A 59 -0.05 15.51 13.31
N LEU A 60 -0.18 14.56 12.38
CA LEU A 60 -1.43 13.94 11.98
C LEU A 60 -1.36 12.46 12.36
N LYS A 61 -2.19 12.08 13.34
CA LYS A 61 -2.19 10.72 13.90
C LYS A 61 -2.61 9.67 12.88
N SER A 62 -3.57 9.99 12.04
CA SER A 62 -4.13 9.07 11.05
C SER A 62 -4.76 9.82 9.88
N LEU A 63 -4.79 9.16 8.73
CA LEU A 63 -5.59 9.57 7.58
C LEU A 63 -7.04 9.03 7.70
N PRO A 64 -8.05 9.71 7.12
CA PRO A 64 -7.98 10.93 6.33
C PRO A 64 -7.68 12.20 7.15
N ILE A 65 -7.31 13.27 6.47
CA ILE A 65 -7.04 14.59 7.05
C ILE A 65 -8.34 15.15 7.63
N PRO A 66 -8.40 15.50 8.93
CA PRO A 66 -9.56 16.13 9.55
C PRO A 66 -9.87 17.50 8.95
N GLU A 67 -11.15 17.78 8.68
CA GLU A 67 -11.58 19.05 8.04
C GLU A 67 -11.19 20.29 8.87
N ASP A 68 -11.22 20.20 10.20
CA ASP A 68 -10.83 21.25 11.12
C ASP A 68 -9.33 21.60 11.06
N SER A 69 -8.51 20.73 10.46
CA SER A 69 -7.09 20.98 10.26
C SER A 69 -6.78 21.82 9.01
N ILE A 70 -7.79 22.07 8.18
CA ILE A 70 -7.67 22.78 6.90
C ILE A 70 -8.33 24.15 7.04
N SER A 71 -7.56 25.21 6.82
CA SER A 71 -8.09 26.57 6.77
C SER A 71 -8.04 27.06 5.33
N PHE A 72 -9.17 26.93 4.64
CA PHE A 72 -9.30 27.41 3.26
C PHE A 72 -9.23 28.95 3.24
N SER A 73 -8.30 29.48 2.45
CA SER A 73 -8.30 30.88 2.03
C SER A 73 -9.03 31.03 0.70
N GLU A 74 -9.36 32.25 0.29
CA GLU A 74 -9.81 32.50 -1.08
C GLU A 74 -8.72 32.03 -2.09
N GLY A 75 -9.10 31.18 -3.03
CA GLY A 75 -8.21 30.63 -4.06
C GLY A 75 -7.83 29.16 -3.86
N ILE A 76 -6.65 28.78 -4.39
CA ILE A 76 -6.11 27.42 -4.24
C ILE A 76 -5.51 27.28 -2.85
N TYR A 77 -6.03 26.31 -2.10
CA TYR A 77 -5.37 25.82 -0.90
C TYR A 77 -4.41 24.69 -1.27
N THR A 78 -3.20 24.72 -0.70
CA THR A 78 -2.20 23.68 -0.90
C THR A 78 -1.70 23.19 0.45
N LEU A 79 -1.50 21.88 0.56
CA LEU A 79 -1.01 21.20 1.75
C LEU A 79 0.13 20.26 1.38
N THR A 80 1.18 20.25 2.18
CA THR A 80 2.24 19.25 2.11
C THR A 80 2.10 18.28 3.27
N LEU A 81 2.00 16.99 2.96
CA LEU A 81 2.12 15.90 3.91
C LEU A 81 3.51 15.27 3.78
N LEU A 82 4.10 14.89 4.89
CA LEU A 82 5.43 14.29 4.98
C LEU A 82 5.39 13.05 5.87
N LYS A 83 5.97 11.95 5.39
CA LYS A 83 6.15 10.71 6.13
C LYS A 83 7.58 10.22 5.93
N THR A 84 8.18 9.75 7.02
CA THR A 84 9.49 9.09 6.98
C THR A 84 9.35 7.65 7.44
N PHE A 85 10.15 6.78 6.87
CA PHE A 85 10.19 5.36 7.21
C PHE A 85 11.59 4.82 6.95
N GLU A 86 11.87 3.62 7.46
CA GLU A 86 13.17 2.98 7.30
C GLU A 86 13.09 1.76 6.39
N VAL A 87 14.12 1.55 5.57
CA VAL A 87 14.29 0.38 4.71
C VAL A 87 15.52 -0.38 5.17
N SER A 88 15.36 -1.65 5.55
CA SER A 88 16.48 -2.48 5.97
C SER A 88 17.33 -2.94 4.77
N ALA A 89 18.58 -3.33 5.01
CA ALA A 89 19.43 -3.91 3.98
C ALA A 89 18.88 -5.23 3.41
N ASN A 90 18.15 -6.01 4.23
CA ASN A 90 17.53 -7.26 3.81
C ASN A 90 16.32 -6.99 2.87
N ASP A 91 15.51 -5.99 3.19
CA ASP A 91 14.39 -5.59 2.34
C ASP A 91 14.86 -5.00 1.02
N PHE A 92 15.95 -4.23 1.06
CA PHE A 92 16.59 -3.69 -0.14
C PHE A 92 16.98 -4.78 -1.15
N GLN A 93 17.42 -5.96 -0.70
CA GLN A 93 17.72 -7.08 -1.60
C GLN A 93 16.48 -7.61 -2.33
N LYS A 94 15.32 -7.64 -1.67
CA LYS A 94 14.04 -8.04 -2.30
C LYS A 94 13.62 -7.07 -3.40
N LEU A 95 13.96 -5.78 -3.25
CA LEU A 95 13.63 -4.74 -4.22
C LEU A 95 14.30 -4.95 -5.57
N ALA A 96 15.53 -5.49 -5.59
CA ALA A 96 16.28 -5.69 -6.82
C ALA A 96 15.62 -6.68 -7.80
N LEU A 97 14.62 -7.45 -7.35
CA LEU A 97 13.93 -8.44 -8.18
C LEU A 97 12.54 -7.98 -8.66
N ASP A 98 11.81 -7.22 -7.84
CA ASP A 98 10.39 -6.90 -8.06
C ASP A 98 10.11 -5.38 -8.08
N GLY A 99 11.08 -4.56 -7.69
CA GLY A 99 10.91 -3.12 -7.54
C GLY A 99 10.02 -2.74 -6.33
N LEU A 100 9.95 -1.44 -6.07
CA LEU A 100 9.15 -0.87 -4.99
C LEU A 100 8.08 0.06 -5.57
N SER A 101 6.91 0.09 -4.95
CA SER A 101 5.87 1.05 -5.34
C SER A 101 5.07 1.52 -4.15
N ILE A 102 4.46 2.70 -4.29
CA ILE A 102 3.50 3.23 -3.33
C ILE A 102 2.10 3.13 -3.93
N HIS A 103 1.15 2.61 -3.14
CA HIS A 103 -0.26 2.58 -3.48
C HIS A 103 -1.00 3.64 -2.66
N PHE A 104 -1.61 4.60 -3.35
CA PHE A 104 -2.58 5.51 -2.78
C PHE A 104 -4.01 5.06 -3.14
N PRO A 105 -4.85 4.70 -2.14
CA PRO A 105 -6.19 4.17 -2.40
C PRO A 105 -7.09 5.20 -3.08
N LEU A 106 -7.08 6.44 -2.58
CA LEU A 106 -7.84 7.54 -3.14
C LEU A 106 -7.14 8.87 -2.86
N LEU A 107 -6.79 9.57 -3.94
CA LEU A 107 -6.28 10.95 -3.93
C LEU A 107 -7.34 11.88 -4.51
N THR A 108 -7.55 13.02 -3.87
CA THR A 108 -8.52 14.03 -4.33
C THR A 108 -7.82 15.16 -5.09
N ASN A 109 -8.56 15.78 -6.01
CA ASN A 109 -8.14 16.97 -6.77
C ASN A 109 -6.75 16.87 -7.42
N VAL A 110 -5.86 17.79 -7.08
CA VAL A 110 -4.50 17.84 -7.62
C VAL A 110 -3.56 17.26 -6.60
N TYR A 111 -2.70 16.34 -7.04
CA TYR A 111 -1.64 15.78 -6.20
C TYR A 111 -0.30 15.73 -6.91
N GLU A 112 0.76 15.84 -6.13
CA GLU A 112 2.12 15.55 -6.55
C GLU A 112 2.81 14.70 -5.47
N VAL A 113 3.47 13.62 -5.87
CA VAL A 113 4.16 12.72 -4.96
C VAL A 113 5.66 12.80 -5.21
N TYR A 114 6.40 12.99 -4.14
CA TYR A 114 7.85 13.07 -4.15
C TYR A 114 8.43 12.00 -3.22
N PHE A 115 9.51 11.38 -3.66
CA PHE A 115 10.27 10.38 -2.93
C PHE A 115 11.72 10.85 -2.81
N ASN A 116 12.23 10.99 -1.58
CA ASN A 116 13.58 11.51 -1.32
C ASN A 116 13.92 12.79 -2.14
N GLY A 117 12.93 13.69 -2.28
CA GLY A 117 13.05 14.96 -2.99
C GLY A 117 12.77 14.92 -4.49
N GLU A 118 12.62 13.74 -5.11
CA GLU A 118 12.34 13.60 -6.54
C GLU A 118 10.87 13.29 -6.79
N LYS A 119 10.28 13.92 -7.81
CA LYS A 119 8.88 13.70 -8.18
C LYS A 119 8.71 12.32 -8.84
N ILE A 120 7.88 11.47 -8.26
CA ILE A 120 7.58 10.12 -8.79
C ILE A 120 6.20 10.04 -9.45
N GLY A 121 5.32 11.02 -9.22
CA GLY A 121 4.01 11.05 -9.86
C GLY A 121 3.22 12.32 -9.59
N SER A 122 2.17 12.54 -10.39
CA SER A 122 1.19 13.60 -10.15
C SER A 122 -0.11 13.33 -10.88
N GLY A 123 -1.19 13.91 -10.37
CA GLY A 123 -2.49 13.97 -11.03
C GLY A 123 -3.08 15.37 -10.89
N GLY A 124 -3.83 15.79 -11.90
CA GLY A 124 -4.31 17.17 -12.01
C GLY A 124 -3.23 18.15 -12.48
N ILE A 125 -3.63 19.41 -12.71
CA ILE A 125 -2.76 20.47 -13.24
C ILE A 125 -3.13 21.80 -12.58
N VAL A 126 -2.15 22.46 -11.96
CA VAL A 126 -2.22 23.86 -11.54
C VAL A 126 -1.39 24.70 -12.51
N LEU A 127 -1.99 25.74 -13.07
CA LEU A 127 -1.37 26.67 -14.02
C LEU A 127 -1.81 28.09 -13.69
N ASN A 128 -0.85 29.00 -13.58
CA ASN A 128 -1.10 30.42 -13.26
C ASN A 128 -1.97 30.63 -12.01
N GLY A 129 -1.77 29.82 -10.97
CA GLY A 129 -2.55 29.90 -9.73
C GLY A 129 -3.99 29.43 -9.85
N LYS A 130 -4.35 28.70 -10.92
CA LYS A 130 -5.66 28.09 -11.13
C LYS A 130 -5.53 26.59 -11.38
N ILE A 131 -6.46 25.81 -10.83
CA ILE A 131 -6.57 24.39 -11.16
C ILE A 131 -7.29 24.29 -12.51
N ILE A 132 -6.61 23.72 -13.51
CA ILE A 132 -7.15 23.50 -14.85
C ILE A 132 -7.71 22.08 -14.99
N LYS A 133 -7.16 21.15 -14.20
CA LYS A 133 -7.58 19.76 -14.18
C LYS A 133 -7.48 19.22 -12.77
N ASP A 134 -8.55 18.63 -12.30
CA ASP A 134 -8.71 18.04 -10.98
C ASP A 134 -9.46 16.70 -11.07
N GLY A 135 -9.91 16.21 -9.92
CA GLY A 135 -10.73 15.03 -9.79
C GLY A 135 -10.10 13.90 -8.99
N PHE A 136 -10.97 12.99 -8.58
CA PHE A 136 -10.63 11.85 -7.74
C PHE A 136 -9.88 10.77 -8.54
N LYS A 137 -8.76 10.30 -7.99
CA LYS A 137 -7.99 9.18 -8.55
C LYS A 137 -7.96 8.02 -7.56
N ARG A 138 -8.56 6.90 -7.98
CA ARG A 138 -8.58 5.64 -7.23
C ARG A 138 -7.38 4.78 -7.61
N HIS A 139 -6.83 4.06 -6.63
CA HIS A 139 -5.74 3.10 -6.79
C HIS A 139 -4.56 3.66 -7.60
N VAL A 140 -4.03 4.80 -7.16
CA VAL A 140 -2.85 5.40 -7.77
C VAL A 140 -1.63 4.62 -7.30
N ILE A 141 -1.03 3.84 -8.20
CA ILE A 141 0.19 3.08 -7.95
C ILE A 141 1.35 3.79 -8.65
N LEU A 142 2.34 4.23 -7.87
CA LEU A 142 3.51 4.91 -8.39
C LEU A 142 4.75 4.04 -8.14
N PRO A 143 5.47 3.62 -9.20
CA PRO A 143 6.74 2.94 -9.02
C PRO A 143 7.77 3.89 -8.43
N ILE A 144 8.57 3.40 -7.47
CA ILE A 144 9.68 4.14 -6.88
C ILE A 144 10.96 3.64 -7.58
N PRO A 145 11.74 4.52 -8.23
CA PRO A 145 12.99 4.12 -8.86
C PRO A 145 13.95 3.51 -7.84
N GLU A 146 14.48 2.31 -8.13
CA GLU A 146 15.34 1.57 -7.20
C GLU A 146 16.58 2.36 -6.78
N ASN A 147 17.17 3.12 -7.71
CA ASN A 147 18.33 3.98 -7.48
C ASN A 147 18.05 5.16 -6.52
N LYS A 148 16.79 5.38 -6.13
CA LYS A 148 16.38 6.42 -5.19
C LYS A 148 16.08 5.89 -3.81
N VAL A 149 15.88 4.58 -3.66
CA VAL A 149 15.68 3.95 -2.37
C VAL A 149 17.02 3.90 -1.64
N GLN A 150 17.04 4.36 -0.40
CA GLN A 150 18.22 4.36 0.45
C GLN A 150 18.06 3.31 1.54
N ILE A 151 19.14 2.61 1.89
CA ILE A 151 19.15 1.79 3.10
C ILE A 151 19.11 2.75 4.31
N GLY A 152 18.24 2.47 5.26
CA GLY A 152 17.92 3.37 6.38
C GLY A 152 16.77 4.30 6.04
N LYS A 153 16.91 5.59 6.39
CA LYS A 153 15.79 6.54 6.38
C LYS A 153 15.44 7.02 4.98
N ASN A 154 14.17 6.90 4.62
CA ASN A 154 13.58 7.44 3.41
C ASN A 154 12.42 8.39 3.76
N GLU A 155 12.03 9.22 2.80
CA GLU A 155 11.00 10.22 2.95
C GLU A 155 10.05 10.25 1.75
N ILE A 156 8.76 10.37 2.04
CA ILE A 156 7.72 10.69 1.07
C ILE A 156 7.13 12.04 1.41
N ARG A 157 6.97 12.88 0.37
CA ARG A 157 6.14 14.08 0.43
C ARG A 157 4.99 13.96 -0.55
N LEU A 158 3.78 14.20 -0.04
CA LEU A 158 2.57 14.31 -0.83
C LEU A 158 2.12 15.76 -0.78
N ILE A 159 2.02 16.40 -1.94
CA ILE A 159 1.42 17.73 -2.07
C ILE A 159 0.01 17.55 -2.59
N LEU A 160 -0.96 18.15 -1.90
CA LEU A 160 -2.35 18.22 -2.33
C LEU A 160 -2.73 19.67 -2.59
N SER A 161 -3.48 19.93 -3.65
CA SER A 161 -4.04 21.24 -3.95
C SER A 161 -5.50 21.13 -4.37
N SER A 162 -6.34 22.02 -3.87
CA SER A 162 -7.76 22.12 -4.22
C SER A 162 -8.26 23.56 -4.20
N ASN A 163 -9.39 23.85 -4.84
CA ASN A 163 -10.07 25.12 -4.65
C ASN A 163 -10.84 25.12 -3.32
N ALA A 164 -11.15 26.32 -2.81
CA ALA A 164 -12.05 26.47 -1.67
C ALA A 164 -13.40 25.79 -1.94
N GLY A 165 -13.85 24.95 -1.00
CA GLY A 165 -15.10 24.18 -1.12
C GLY A 165 -14.95 22.81 -1.81
N GLU A 166 -13.78 22.50 -2.38
CA GLU A 166 -13.46 21.16 -2.89
C GLU A 166 -12.69 20.33 -1.86
N GLU A 167 -12.84 19.01 -1.94
CA GLU A 167 -12.24 18.09 -0.98
C GLU A 167 -10.71 18.00 -1.10
N LEU A 168 -9.98 18.28 -0.02
CA LEU A 168 -8.52 18.13 0.04
C LEU A 168 -8.14 16.99 0.98
N ASN A 169 -7.97 15.79 0.44
CA ASN A 169 -7.72 14.62 1.27
C ASN A 169 -6.90 13.53 0.59
N VAL A 170 -6.39 12.63 1.43
CA VAL A 170 -5.84 11.34 1.05
C VAL A 170 -6.42 10.29 2.00
N TYR A 171 -6.98 9.24 1.44
CA TYR A 171 -7.66 8.22 2.21
C TYR A 171 -6.71 7.10 2.63
N ALA A 172 -6.90 6.61 3.85
CA ALA A 172 -6.16 5.47 4.40
C ALA A 172 -6.49 4.14 3.68
N SER A 173 -7.71 4.01 3.14
CA SER A 173 -8.15 2.82 2.41
C SER A 173 -9.28 3.15 1.42
N PHE A 174 -9.41 2.31 0.39
CA PHE A 174 -10.49 2.35 -0.61
C PHE A 174 -10.67 0.95 -1.20
N ASP A 175 -11.92 0.44 -1.31
CA ASP A 175 -12.22 -0.92 -1.77
C ASP A 175 -11.38 -2.01 -1.05
N SER A 176 -11.21 -1.88 0.26
CA SER A 176 -10.36 -2.73 1.12
C SER A 176 -8.84 -2.67 0.85
N ALA A 177 -8.38 -1.89 -0.14
CA ALA A 177 -6.97 -1.69 -0.42
C ALA A 177 -6.38 -0.57 0.46
N PRO A 178 -5.32 -0.82 1.25
CA PRO A 178 -4.74 0.15 2.17
C PRO A 178 -3.71 1.07 1.50
N LEU A 179 -3.43 2.21 2.11
CA LEU A 179 -2.32 3.09 1.75
C LEU A 179 -1.00 2.51 2.27
N VAL A 180 -0.17 1.99 1.36
CA VAL A 180 1.05 1.23 1.70
C VAL A 180 2.17 1.44 0.69
N ILE A 181 3.40 1.18 1.15
CA ILE A 181 4.53 0.88 0.26
C ILE A 181 4.73 -0.63 0.27
N ASP A 182 4.76 -1.24 -0.90
CA ASP A 182 4.97 -2.68 -1.05
C ASP A 182 5.64 -2.96 -2.39
N LEU A 183 6.03 -4.21 -2.59
CA LEU A 183 6.54 -4.72 -3.85
C LEU A 183 5.59 -4.37 -5.00
N GLN A 184 6.17 -4.04 -6.16
CA GLN A 184 5.39 -3.57 -7.30
C GLN A 184 4.39 -4.63 -7.79
N SER A 185 4.79 -5.91 -7.87
CA SER A 185 3.88 -7.00 -8.23
C SER A 185 2.64 -7.05 -7.34
N LYS A 186 2.81 -6.90 -6.01
CA LYS A 186 1.71 -6.94 -5.02
C LYS A 186 0.75 -5.78 -5.20
N ASN A 187 1.25 -4.56 -5.33
CA ASN A 187 0.39 -3.39 -5.52
C ASN A 187 -0.38 -3.44 -6.85
N VAL A 188 0.22 -3.92 -7.94
CA VAL A 188 -0.47 -4.03 -9.24
C VAL A 188 -1.65 -4.99 -9.21
N LEU A 189 -1.64 -6.01 -8.33
CA LEU A 189 -2.78 -6.93 -8.18
C LEU A 189 -4.07 -6.21 -7.76
N ILE A 190 -3.98 -5.08 -7.04
CA ILE A 190 -5.12 -4.26 -6.62
C ILE A 190 -5.95 -3.81 -7.83
N LEU A 191 -5.30 -3.44 -8.93
CA LEU A 191 -5.99 -2.99 -10.15
C LEU A 191 -6.78 -4.12 -10.84
N SER A 192 -6.34 -5.36 -10.66
CA SER A 192 -6.94 -6.52 -11.32
C SER A 192 -8.12 -7.12 -10.56
N GLU A 193 -8.29 -6.77 -9.28
CA GLU A 193 -9.26 -7.40 -8.39
C GLU A 193 -10.69 -7.26 -8.90
N ARG A 194 -11.10 -6.03 -9.27
CA ARG A 194 -12.45 -5.77 -9.78
C ARG A 194 -12.75 -6.53 -11.07
N SER A 195 -11.82 -6.52 -12.02
CA SER A 195 -11.98 -7.24 -13.29
C SER A 195 -12.09 -8.74 -13.05
N ARG A 196 -11.33 -9.27 -12.10
CA ARG A 196 -11.37 -10.68 -11.71
C ARG A 196 -12.74 -11.06 -11.14
N TRP A 197 -13.29 -10.26 -10.23
CA TRP A 197 -14.63 -10.49 -9.69
C TRP A 197 -15.72 -10.42 -10.77
N MET A 198 -15.61 -9.47 -11.70
CA MET A 198 -16.54 -9.35 -12.83
C MET A 198 -16.49 -10.57 -13.75
N LEU A 199 -15.29 -11.06 -14.09
CA LEU A 199 -15.12 -12.28 -14.87
C LEU A 199 -15.64 -13.50 -14.09
N ALA A 200 -15.31 -13.63 -12.80
CA ALA A 200 -15.79 -14.71 -11.95
C ALA A 200 -17.32 -14.78 -11.93
N PHE A 201 -17.99 -13.63 -11.78
CA PHE A 201 -19.44 -13.53 -11.86
C PHE A 201 -19.98 -13.95 -13.24
N LEU A 202 -19.36 -13.48 -14.33
CA LEU A 202 -19.76 -13.85 -15.69
C LEU A 202 -19.67 -15.37 -15.92
N TYR A 203 -18.55 -15.99 -15.54
CA TYR A 203 -18.36 -17.44 -15.65
C TYR A 203 -19.36 -18.21 -14.79
N LEU A 204 -19.66 -17.74 -13.58
CA LEU A 204 -20.66 -18.36 -12.71
C LEU A 204 -22.06 -18.29 -13.35
N PHE A 205 -22.43 -17.13 -13.89
CA PHE A 205 -23.71 -16.92 -14.57
C PHE A 205 -23.87 -17.81 -15.81
N VAL A 206 -22.83 -17.87 -16.64
CA VAL A 206 -22.78 -18.76 -17.81
C VAL A 206 -22.86 -20.23 -17.38
N GLY A 207 -22.13 -20.62 -16.33
CA GLY A 207 -22.19 -21.98 -15.79
C GLY A 207 -23.60 -22.36 -15.34
N PHE A 208 -24.28 -21.47 -14.62
CA PHE A 208 -25.67 -21.65 -14.20
C PHE A 208 -26.62 -21.80 -15.38
N TYR A 209 -26.47 -20.97 -16.42
CA TYR A 209 -27.26 -21.08 -17.64
C TYR A 209 -27.11 -22.45 -18.32
N HIS A 210 -25.89 -22.98 -18.42
CA HIS A 210 -25.66 -24.30 -19.00
C HIS A 210 -26.19 -25.44 -18.13
N PHE A 211 -26.21 -25.30 -16.80
CA PHE A 211 -26.92 -26.26 -15.95
C PHE A 211 -28.43 -26.28 -16.24
N LEU A 212 -29.07 -25.12 -16.38
CA LEU A 212 -30.49 -25.04 -16.75
C LEU A 212 -30.77 -25.71 -18.11
N LEU A 213 -29.90 -25.50 -19.10
CA LEU A 213 -29.99 -26.17 -20.40
C LEU A 213 -29.86 -27.69 -20.27
N TYR A 214 -28.90 -28.16 -19.48
CA TYR A 214 -28.72 -29.60 -19.22
C TYR A 214 -29.96 -30.21 -18.56
N PHE A 215 -30.53 -29.58 -17.53
CA PHE A 215 -31.75 -30.07 -16.88
C PHE A 215 -32.94 -30.11 -17.84
N LYS A 216 -33.03 -29.17 -18.78
CA LYS A 216 -34.06 -29.17 -19.83
C LYS A 216 -33.81 -30.21 -20.92
N ARG A 217 -32.55 -30.49 -21.25
CA ARG A 217 -32.12 -31.42 -22.32
C ARG A 217 -30.93 -32.28 -21.86
N PRO A 218 -31.18 -33.33 -21.04
CA PRO A 218 -30.10 -34.15 -20.47
C PRO A 218 -29.27 -34.93 -21.52
N GLN A 219 -29.82 -35.09 -22.72
CA GLN A 219 -29.15 -35.74 -23.86
C GLN A 219 -27.90 -34.94 -24.29
N GLU A 220 -27.93 -33.61 -24.12
CA GLU A 220 -26.86 -32.68 -24.47
C GLU A 220 -25.82 -32.61 -23.32
N LYS A 221 -25.09 -33.71 -23.10
CA LYS A 221 -24.12 -33.86 -21.98
C LYS A 221 -23.05 -32.78 -21.94
N TYR A 222 -22.72 -32.15 -23.08
CA TYR A 222 -21.75 -31.05 -23.12
C TYR A 222 -22.17 -29.86 -22.24
N ASN A 223 -23.48 -29.61 -22.09
CA ASN A 223 -23.97 -28.54 -21.21
C ASN A 223 -23.62 -28.80 -19.74
N LEU A 224 -23.65 -30.06 -19.29
CA LEU A 224 -23.23 -30.41 -17.94
C LEU A 224 -21.74 -30.12 -17.73
N PHE A 225 -20.88 -30.62 -18.63
CA PHE A 225 -19.44 -30.43 -18.52
C PHE A 225 -19.04 -28.95 -18.61
N PHE A 226 -19.67 -28.19 -19.51
CA PHE A 226 -19.42 -26.77 -19.66
C PHE A 226 -19.93 -25.96 -18.46
N GLY A 227 -21.08 -26.34 -17.90
CA GLY A 227 -21.61 -25.79 -16.65
C GLY A 227 -20.63 -25.99 -15.49
N LEU A 228 -20.17 -27.23 -15.28
CA LEU A 228 -19.19 -27.57 -14.26
C LEU A 228 -17.89 -26.76 -14.45
N PHE A 229 -17.32 -26.78 -15.65
CA PHE A 229 -16.10 -26.04 -15.95
C PHE A 229 -16.24 -24.55 -15.63
N SER A 230 -17.28 -23.91 -16.16
CA SER A 230 -17.51 -22.47 -15.98
C SER A 230 -17.75 -22.10 -14.52
N THR A 231 -18.38 -22.98 -13.74
CA THR A 231 -18.57 -22.76 -12.30
C THR A 231 -17.27 -22.97 -11.51
N PHE A 232 -16.48 -24.01 -11.78
CA PHE A 232 -15.26 -24.32 -11.01
C PHE A 232 -14.07 -23.42 -11.36
N PHE A 233 -13.96 -22.97 -12.60
CA PHE A 233 -12.83 -22.15 -13.07
C PHE A 233 -12.60 -20.88 -12.24
N PRO A 234 -13.62 -20.06 -11.91
CA PRO A 234 -13.48 -18.92 -11.01
C PRO A 234 -12.92 -19.29 -9.63
N PHE A 235 -13.40 -20.36 -9.00
CA PHE A 235 -12.93 -20.75 -7.67
C PHE A 235 -11.44 -21.11 -7.66
N ILE A 236 -10.99 -21.85 -8.68
CA ILE A 236 -9.58 -22.21 -8.84
C ILE A 236 -8.74 -20.93 -9.03
N SER A 237 -9.18 -20.03 -9.92
CA SER A 237 -8.45 -18.79 -10.19
C SER A 237 -8.31 -17.88 -8.96
N ILE A 238 -9.35 -17.79 -8.12
CA ILE A 238 -9.31 -17.00 -6.89
C ILE A 238 -8.37 -17.65 -5.87
N LEU A 239 -8.47 -18.97 -5.69
CA LEU A 239 -7.63 -19.72 -4.77
C LEU A 239 -6.13 -19.60 -5.10
N GLU A 240 -5.78 -19.67 -6.40
CA GLU A 240 -4.41 -19.52 -6.86
C GLU A 240 -3.83 -18.14 -6.53
N VAL A 241 -4.62 -17.08 -6.74
CA VAL A 241 -4.15 -15.72 -6.42
C VAL A 241 -4.04 -15.51 -4.91
N THR A 242 -5.02 -15.96 -4.11
CA THR A 242 -4.93 -15.87 -2.65
C THR A 242 -3.69 -16.59 -2.12
N ARG A 243 -3.29 -17.72 -2.74
CA ARG A 243 -2.02 -18.37 -2.41
C ARG A 243 -0.82 -17.51 -2.78
N SER A 244 -0.79 -16.92 -3.98
CA SER A 244 0.32 -16.05 -4.40
C SER A 244 0.51 -14.82 -3.50
N MET A 245 -0.58 -14.26 -2.99
CA MET A 245 -0.56 -13.10 -2.09
C MET A 245 -0.04 -13.47 -0.68
N ASN A 246 -0.25 -14.71 -0.25
CA ASN A 246 0.14 -15.20 1.08
C ASN A 246 1.52 -15.88 1.12
N SER A 247 2.14 -16.21 -0.01
CA SER A 247 3.34 -17.05 -0.08
C SER A 247 4.68 -16.31 -0.21
N ILE A 248 4.73 -14.98 -0.04
CA ILE A 248 5.96 -14.15 -0.24
C ILE A 248 5.98 -12.98 0.75
#